data_AF-A0A536SZ25-F1
#
_entry.id   AF-A0A536SZ25-F1
#
_cell.length_a   1.000
_cell.length_b   1.000
_cell.length_c   1.000
_cell.angle_alpha   90.00
_cell.angle_beta   90.00
_cell.angle_gamma   90.00
#
_symmetry.space_group_name_H-M   'P 1'
#
loop_
_entity.id
_entity.type
_entity.pdbx_description
1 polymer ?
#
loop_
_entity_poly.entity_id
_entity_poly.type
_entity_poly.pdbx_seq_one_letter_code
_entity_poly.pdbx_strand_id
1 'polypeptide(L)'
;MSRGLFTGAKLKDKPPLLPRGRVSHWSRERLDKLTTPELRALLDNAERLNETEVAALCRELLDARPRGRGPSRRAKHSGVTREGLVTRGKAFELHGVKPRNRMWSRGGVRADGAVVLALRVEDVQRAGATSQCLLWAPNTANDRPWSDSPAGQERLEHCRLALERGAAEGLLAYGGAATPAASGAIGGKTERLDAQTVLKLEVERRDEEYWARWL
;
A
#
# COMPACT_ATOMS: atom_id res chain seq x y z
N MET A 1 0.29 -46.95 -67.27
CA MET A 1 0.99 -47.06 -65.97
C MET A 1 2.26 -46.21 -66.11
N SER A 2 2.57 -45.16 -65.35
CA SER A 2 2.11 -44.71 -64.04
C SER A 2 2.40 -43.21 -63.89
N ARG A 3 1.54 -42.53 -63.11
CA ARG A 3 1.77 -41.19 -62.53
C ARG A 3 2.79 -41.31 -61.39
N GLY A 4 3.65 -40.30 -61.20
CA GLY A 4 4.36 -40.03 -59.94
C GLY A 4 4.52 -38.51 -59.79
N LEU A 5 3.65 -37.83 -59.05
CA LEU A 5 3.70 -37.54 -57.61
C LEU A 5 4.94 -36.72 -57.19
N PHE A 6 4.72 -35.40 -57.15
CA PHE A 6 5.46 -34.45 -56.33
C PHE A 6 5.22 -34.75 -54.84
N THR A 7 6.28 -34.83 -54.04
CA THR A 7 6.19 -34.75 -52.57
C THR A 7 7.34 -33.91 -52.02
N GLY A 8 6.96 -32.99 -51.12
CA GLY A 8 7.78 -31.92 -50.59
C GLY A 8 8.88 -32.36 -49.63
N ALA A 9 9.86 -31.47 -49.49
CA ALA A 9 10.98 -31.59 -48.56
C ALA A 9 10.49 -31.55 -47.09
N LYS A 10 10.80 -32.60 -46.32
CA LYS A 10 10.71 -32.60 -44.86
C LYS A 10 11.92 -31.86 -44.26
N LEU A 11 11.64 -30.79 -43.52
CA LEU A 11 12.59 -30.19 -42.57
C LEU A 11 12.91 -31.20 -41.47
N LYS A 12 14.21 -31.39 -41.20
CA LYS A 12 14.74 -32.29 -40.16
C LYS A 12 14.46 -31.68 -38.78
N ASP A 13 13.70 -32.42 -37.98
CA ASP A 13 13.49 -32.12 -36.56
C ASP A 13 14.83 -32.13 -35.80
N LYS A 14 15.10 -31.05 -35.08
CA LYS A 14 16.18 -30.96 -34.09
C LYS A 14 15.85 -31.87 -32.90
N PRO A 15 16.85 -32.52 -32.28
CA PRO A 15 16.59 -33.42 -31.16
C PRO A 15 15.95 -32.66 -29.99
N PRO A 16 15.01 -33.28 -29.26
CA PRO A 16 14.42 -32.66 -28.08
C PRO A 16 15.53 -32.40 -27.06
N LEU A 17 15.65 -31.13 -26.69
CA LEU A 17 16.50 -30.66 -25.61
C LEU A 17 16.16 -31.43 -24.32
N LEU A 18 17.21 -31.76 -23.58
CA LEU A 18 17.28 -32.40 -22.27
C LEU A 18 16.09 -32.08 -21.32
N PRO A 19 15.76 -33.00 -20.39
CA PRO A 19 14.57 -32.90 -19.55
C PRO A 19 14.54 -31.56 -18.80
N ARG A 20 13.42 -30.83 -18.95
CA ARG A 20 13.13 -29.53 -18.32
C ARG A 20 13.07 -29.67 -16.78
N GLY A 21 14.22 -29.78 -16.13
CA GLY A 21 14.37 -30.02 -14.69
C GLY A 21 14.07 -28.86 -13.75
N ARG A 22 13.09 -28.01 -14.06
CA ARG A 22 12.52 -27.02 -13.12
C ARG A 22 10.99 -26.97 -13.11
N VAL A 23 10.33 -27.55 -14.10
CA VAL A 23 8.86 -27.70 -14.11
C VAL A 23 8.39 -28.72 -13.06
N SER A 24 9.29 -29.61 -12.61
CA SER A 24 9.03 -30.58 -11.54
C SER A 24 8.76 -29.94 -10.16
N HIS A 25 9.11 -28.67 -9.95
CA HIS A 25 9.01 -28.02 -8.65
C HIS A 25 7.68 -27.25 -8.45
N TRP A 26 6.99 -26.91 -9.54
CA TRP A 26 5.73 -26.16 -9.53
C TRP A 26 4.55 -27.09 -9.80
N SER A 27 4.24 -27.95 -8.83
CA SER A 27 3.04 -28.79 -8.87
C SER A 27 1.78 -27.95 -8.61
N ARG A 28 0.64 -28.40 -9.16
CA ARG A 28 -0.68 -27.76 -8.95
C ARG A 28 -1.00 -27.56 -7.47
N GLU A 29 -0.65 -28.53 -6.62
CA GLU A 29 -0.82 -28.46 -5.16
C GLU A 29 -0.01 -27.35 -4.49
N ARG A 30 1.17 -27.02 -5.02
CA ARG A 30 2.01 -25.95 -4.50
C ARG A 30 1.51 -24.59 -4.94
N LEU A 31 1.02 -24.49 -6.17
CA LEU A 31 0.42 -23.27 -6.71
C LEU A 31 -0.90 -22.93 -6.02
N ASP A 32 -1.67 -23.93 -5.60
CA ASP A 32 -2.93 -23.70 -4.88
C ASP A 32 -2.73 -23.06 -3.49
N LYS A 33 -1.59 -23.36 -2.85
CA LYS A 33 -1.17 -22.74 -1.58
C LYS A 33 -0.77 -21.26 -1.71
N LEU A 34 -0.52 -20.76 -2.92
CA LEU A 34 -0.16 -19.37 -3.14
C LEU A 34 -1.39 -18.46 -3.08
N THR A 35 -1.22 -17.28 -2.49
CA THR A 35 -2.25 -16.25 -2.55
C THR A 35 -2.41 -15.73 -3.99
N THR A 36 -3.58 -15.16 -4.31
CA THR A 36 -3.85 -14.62 -5.66
C THR A 36 -2.80 -13.59 -6.14
N PRO A 37 -2.27 -12.67 -5.31
CA PRO A 37 -1.19 -11.78 -5.75
C PRO A 37 0.13 -12.52 -6.00
N GLU A 38 0.47 -13.53 -5.21
CA GLU A 38 1.68 -14.35 -5.43
C GLU A 38 1.59 -15.17 -6.72
N LEU A 39 0.39 -15.70 -7.03
CA LEU A 39 0.14 -16.44 -8.27
C LEU A 39 0.22 -15.54 -9.51
N ARG A 40 -0.18 -14.26 -9.40
CA ARG A 40 -0.02 -13.25 -10.46
C ARG A 40 1.44 -12.85 -10.65
N ALA A 41 2.18 -12.63 -9.56
CA ALA A 41 3.62 -12.34 -9.63
C ALA A 41 4.40 -13.53 -10.22
N LEU A 42 3.98 -14.76 -9.94
CA LEU A 42 4.56 -15.96 -10.52
C LEU A 42 4.24 -16.08 -12.02
N LEU A 43 3.01 -15.74 -12.44
CA LEU A 43 2.63 -15.68 -13.84
C LEU A 43 3.49 -14.67 -14.62
N ASP A 44 3.63 -13.44 -14.11
CA ASP A 44 4.44 -12.39 -14.75
C ASP A 44 5.92 -12.82 -14.90
N ASN A 45 6.45 -13.52 -13.88
CA ASN A 45 7.80 -14.07 -13.93
C ASN A 45 7.92 -15.24 -14.92
N ALA A 46 6.94 -16.14 -14.97
CA ALA A 46 6.91 -17.27 -15.89
C ALA A 46 6.80 -16.78 -17.35
N GLU A 47 6.00 -15.75 -17.61
CA GLU A 47 5.90 -15.11 -18.92
C GLU A 47 7.22 -14.45 -19.33
N ARG A 48 7.86 -13.72 -18.42
CA ARG A 48 9.17 -13.10 -18.65
C ARG A 48 10.28 -14.12 -18.94
N LEU A 49 10.20 -15.29 -18.31
CA LEU A 49 11.18 -16.38 -18.45
C LEU A 49 10.80 -17.40 -19.55
N ASN A 50 9.73 -17.16 -20.31
CA ASN A 50 9.19 -18.08 -21.33
C ASN A 50 8.87 -19.49 -20.79
N GLU A 51 8.51 -19.62 -19.52
CA GLU A 51 8.09 -20.87 -18.89
C GLU A 51 6.58 -21.09 -19.16
N THR A 52 6.27 -21.53 -20.38
CA THR A 52 4.90 -21.63 -20.89
C THR A 52 4.00 -22.59 -20.11
N GLU A 53 4.57 -23.66 -19.55
CA GLU A 53 3.83 -24.68 -18.77
C GLU A 53 3.41 -24.13 -17.40
N VAL A 54 4.28 -23.40 -16.71
CA VAL A 54 3.98 -22.77 -15.41
C VAL A 54 3.00 -21.62 -15.61
N ALA A 55 3.17 -20.83 -16.68
CA ALA A 55 2.24 -19.75 -17.01
C ALA A 55 0.82 -20.28 -17.31
N ALA A 56 0.70 -21.39 -18.05
CA ALA A 56 -0.58 -22.02 -18.32
C ALA A 56 -1.28 -22.50 -17.02
N LEU A 57 -0.55 -23.19 -16.14
CA LEU A 57 -1.06 -23.64 -14.84
C LEU A 57 -1.50 -22.47 -13.94
N CYS A 58 -0.74 -21.37 -13.92
CA CYS A 58 -1.12 -20.18 -13.16
C CYS A 58 -2.39 -19.54 -13.70
N ARG A 59 -2.56 -19.46 -15.02
CA ARG A 59 -3.78 -18.93 -15.65
C ARG A 59 -4.99 -19.81 -15.34
N GLU A 60 -4.88 -21.13 -15.48
CA GLU A 60 -5.96 -22.07 -15.14
C GLU A 60 -6.39 -21.95 -13.68
N LEU A 61 -5.44 -21.81 -12.73
CA LEU A 61 -5.76 -21.62 -11.32
C LEU A 61 -6.35 -20.23 -11.02
N LEU A 62 -5.92 -19.19 -11.72
CA LEU A 62 -6.52 -17.85 -11.62
C LEU A 62 -7.95 -17.82 -12.19
N ASP A 63 -8.23 -18.58 -13.24
CA ASP A 63 -9.56 -18.69 -13.86
C ASP A 63 -10.50 -19.61 -13.08
N ALA A 64 -9.98 -20.69 -12.48
CA ALA A 64 -10.74 -21.64 -11.66
C ALA A 64 -11.05 -21.11 -10.25
N ARG A 65 -10.30 -20.13 -9.75
CA ARG A 65 -10.67 -19.46 -8.50
C ARG A 65 -12.02 -18.80 -8.70
N PRO A 66 -12.98 -18.97 -7.76
CA PRO A 66 -14.21 -18.22 -7.82
C PRO A 66 -13.80 -16.76 -7.98
N ARG A 67 -14.42 -16.06 -8.93
CA ARG A 67 -14.39 -14.59 -9.03
C ARG A 67 -15.08 -14.05 -7.77
N GLY A 68 -14.46 -14.30 -6.63
CA GLY A 68 -14.82 -13.79 -5.34
C GLY A 68 -14.93 -12.31 -5.56
N ARG A 69 -16.08 -11.76 -5.15
CA ARG A 69 -16.33 -10.32 -5.08
C ARG A 69 -14.99 -9.64 -4.90
N GLY A 70 -14.57 -8.91 -5.93
CA GLY A 70 -13.36 -8.10 -5.86
C GLY A 70 -13.39 -7.37 -4.52
N PRO A 71 -12.20 -7.14 -3.90
CA PRO A 71 -12.09 -6.61 -2.54
C PRO A 71 -13.19 -5.59 -2.37
N SER A 72 -14.14 -5.91 -1.46
CA SER A 72 -15.41 -5.18 -1.31
C SER A 72 -15.11 -3.74 -1.61
N ARG A 73 -15.71 -3.18 -2.70
CA ARG A 73 -15.50 -1.79 -3.10
C ARG A 73 -15.36 -1.02 -1.80
N ARG A 74 -14.15 -0.54 -1.49
CA ARG A 74 -13.86 0.19 -0.24
C ARG A 74 -15.10 1.03 -0.03
N ALA A 75 -15.77 0.85 1.10
CA ALA A 75 -17.00 1.57 1.39
C ALA A 75 -16.78 2.97 0.84
N LYS A 76 -17.55 3.34 -0.20
CA LYS A 76 -17.55 4.72 -0.68
C LYS A 76 -17.75 5.48 0.62
N HIS A 77 -16.73 6.18 1.10
CA HIS A 77 -16.87 7.04 2.27
C HIS A 77 -17.83 8.13 1.80
N SER A 78 -19.12 7.82 1.93
CA SER A 78 -20.25 8.67 1.67
C SER A 78 -20.21 9.71 2.77
N GLY A 79 -19.54 10.83 2.50
CA GLY A 79 -19.46 11.94 3.43
C GLY A 79 -18.58 13.07 2.93
N VAL A 80 -17.40 12.77 2.37
CA VAL A 80 -16.49 13.82 1.91
C VAL A 80 -16.74 14.05 0.42
N THR A 81 -17.55 15.07 0.09
CA THR A 81 -17.58 15.57 -1.29
C THR A 81 -16.16 16.01 -1.65
N ARG A 82 -15.76 15.89 -2.92
CA ARG A 82 -14.42 16.33 -3.38
C ARG A 82 -14.12 17.81 -3.05
N GLU A 83 -15.14 18.57 -2.66
CA GLU A 83 -15.10 20.00 -2.30
C GLU A 83 -14.42 20.26 -0.95
N GLY A 84 -14.38 19.30 -0.02
CA GLY A 84 -13.75 19.45 1.31
C GLY A 84 -12.27 19.09 1.38
N LEU A 85 -11.72 18.47 0.33
CA LEU A 85 -10.34 17.99 0.32
C LEU A 85 -9.36 19.10 -0.10
N VAL A 86 -8.45 19.48 0.78
CA VAL A 86 -7.45 20.54 0.55
C VAL A 86 -6.01 20.01 0.54
N THR A 87 -5.03 20.85 0.20
CA THR A 87 -3.61 20.47 0.34
C THR A 87 -3.23 20.37 1.81
N ARG A 88 -2.21 19.57 2.15
CA ARG A 88 -1.74 19.42 3.53
C ARG A 88 -1.37 20.74 4.21
N GLY A 89 -0.65 21.62 3.51
CA GLY A 89 -0.31 22.95 4.02
C GLY A 89 -1.55 23.78 4.34
N LYS A 90 -2.54 23.80 3.44
CA LYS A 90 -3.79 24.54 3.65
C LYS A 90 -4.62 23.97 4.79
N ALA A 91 -4.67 22.63 4.94
CA ALA A 91 -5.34 21.99 6.05
C ALA A 91 -4.74 22.44 7.40
N PHE A 92 -3.41 22.41 7.55
CA PHE A 92 -2.77 22.86 8.78
C PHE A 92 -3.02 24.35 9.06
N GLU A 93 -2.95 25.20 8.04
CA GLU A 93 -3.27 26.63 8.18
C GLU A 93 -4.70 26.87 8.68
N LEU A 94 -5.69 26.16 8.12
CA LEU A 94 -7.09 26.21 8.57
C LEU A 94 -7.25 25.76 10.03
N HIS A 95 -6.37 24.89 10.49
CA HIS A 95 -6.31 24.36 11.85
C HIS A 95 -5.30 25.11 12.73
N GLY A 96 -4.92 26.35 12.37
CA GLY A 96 -4.07 27.21 13.21
C GLY A 96 -2.64 26.71 13.39
N VAL A 97 -2.17 25.82 12.52
CA VAL A 97 -0.86 25.19 12.59
C VAL A 97 0.02 25.67 11.45
N LYS A 98 1.24 26.11 11.79
CA LYS A 98 2.30 26.39 10.82
C LYS A 98 3.28 25.22 10.82
N PRO A 99 3.26 24.33 9.81
CA PRO A 99 4.18 23.19 9.76
C PRO A 99 5.64 23.67 9.66
N ARG A 100 6.56 22.94 10.31
CA ARG A 100 8.00 23.21 10.27
C ARG A 100 8.52 23.19 8.83
N ASN A 101 8.04 22.26 8.01
CA ASN A 101 8.34 22.16 6.60
C ASN A 101 7.11 21.75 5.78
N ARG A 102 6.74 22.57 4.79
CA ARG A 102 5.56 22.33 3.96
C ARG A 102 5.62 21.02 3.15
N MET A 103 6.80 20.59 2.75
CA MET A 103 7.01 19.45 1.86
C MET A 103 6.88 18.09 2.55
N TRP A 104 7.21 17.99 3.83
CA TRP A 104 7.26 16.70 4.53
C TRP A 104 6.67 16.68 5.93
N SER A 105 6.41 17.83 6.58
CA SER A 105 5.79 17.84 7.90
C SER A 105 4.40 17.21 7.84
N ARG A 106 4.18 16.29 8.78
CA ARG A 106 2.96 15.48 8.91
C ARG A 106 2.13 15.88 10.13
N GLY A 107 2.53 16.94 10.82
CA GLY A 107 1.78 17.54 11.91
C GLY A 107 2.36 18.89 12.31
N GLY A 108 1.83 19.44 13.39
CA GLY A 108 2.35 20.63 14.03
C GLY A 108 1.60 20.95 15.31
N VAL A 109 2.13 21.91 16.05
CA VAL A 109 1.57 22.36 17.33
C VAL A 109 0.88 23.70 17.11
N ARG A 110 -0.40 23.79 17.50
CA ARG A 110 -1.18 25.03 17.48
C ARG A 110 -0.76 25.91 18.66
N ALA A 111 -1.05 27.22 18.58
CA ALA A 111 -0.69 28.18 19.63
C ALA A 111 -1.26 27.85 21.02
N ASP A 112 -2.40 27.17 21.10
CA ASP A 112 -3.00 26.68 22.35
C ASP A 112 -2.33 25.40 22.90
N GLY A 113 -1.31 24.90 22.21
CA GLY A 113 -0.56 23.71 22.59
C GLY A 113 -1.14 22.40 22.07
N ALA A 114 -2.29 22.41 21.39
CA ALA A 114 -2.87 21.22 20.78
C ALA A 114 -2.02 20.73 19.59
N VAL A 115 -1.83 19.41 19.51
CA VAL A 115 -1.08 18.78 18.42
C VAL A 115 -2.04 18.38 17.30
N VAL A 116 -1.80 18.83 16.07
CA VAL A 116 -2.61 18.43 14.90
C VAL A 116 -1.78 17.52 14.01
N LEU A 117 -2.30 16.33 13.68
CA LEU A 117 -1.63 15.30 12.89
C LEU A 117 -2.41 14.93 11.64
N ALA A 118 -1.70 14.74 10.52
CA ALA A 118 -2.26 14.12 9.33
C ALA A 118 -2.24 12.59 9.50
N LEU A 119 -3.38 11.92 9.35
CA LEU A 119 -3.53 10.47 9.44
C LEU A 119 -3.96 9.92 8.08
N ARG A 120 -3.26 8.92 7.55
CA ARG A 120 -3.68 8.33 6.27
C ARG A 120 -4.82 7.38 6.53
N VAL A 121 -5.84 7.43 5.69
CA VAL A 121 -7.01 6.57 5.83
C VAL A 121 -6.67 5.09 5.68
N GLU A 122 -5.67 4.76 4.85
CA GLU A 122 -5.15 3.41 4.68
C GLU A 122 -4.45 2.82 5.91
N ASP A 123 -3.97 3.66 6.83
CA ASP A 123 -3.28 3.21 8.05
C ASP A 123 -4.27 3.07 9.23
N VAL A 124 -5.53 3.48 9.04
CA VAL A 124 -6.58 3.40 10.06
C VAL A 124 -7.08 1.97 10.21
N GLN A 125 -6.91 1.43 11.40
CA GLN A 125 -7.45 0.14 11.81
C GLN A 125 -8.75 0.38 12.57
N ARG A 126 -9.81 -0.34 12.22
CA ARG A 126 -11.10 -0.28 12.93
C ARG A 126 -11.31 -1.54 13.75
N ALA A 127 -11.59 -1.37 15.03
CA ALA A 127 -11.92 -2.43 15.97
C ALA A 127 -13.24 -2.07 16.67
N GLY A 128 -14.35 -2.62 16.16
CA GLY A 128 -15.68 -2.30 16.66
C GLY A 128 -16.01 -0.81 16.50
N ALA A 129 -16.35 -0.16 17.62
CA ALA A 129 -16.66 1.27 17.67
C ALA A 129 -15.43 2.18 17.78
N THR A 130 -14.21 1.62 17.89
CA THR A 130 -12.98 2.41 18.03
C THR A 130 -12.15 2.30 16.76
N SER A 131 -11.61 3.42 16.33
CA SER A 131 -10.60 3.49 15.29
C SER A 131 -9.24 3.77 15.93
N GLN A 132 -8.19 3.16 15.39
CA GLN A 132 -6.82 3.40 15.82
C GLN A 132 -5.87 3.54 14.63
N CYS A 133 -4.78 4.27 14.80
CA CYS A 133 -3.77 4.46 13.76
C CYS A 133 -2.39 4.50 14.41
N LEU A 134 -1.43 3.79 13.83
CA LEU A 134 -0.02 3.92 14.21
C LEU A 134 0.45 5.33 13.84
N LEU A 135 1.01 6.07 14.80
CA LEU A 135 1.57 7.40 14.57
C LEU A 135 3.07 7.33 14.32
N TRP A 136 3.78 6.56 15.13
CA TRP A 136 5.23 6.38 15.03
C TRP A 136 5.63 5.06 15.70
N ALA A 137 6.64 4.38 15.16
CA ALA A 137 7.29 3.22 15.77
C ALA A 137 8.78 3.23 15.39
N PRO A 138 9.67 2.61 16.18
CA PRO A 138 11.08 2.50 15.81
C PRO A 138 11.24 1.75 14.49
N ASN A 139 12.26 2.12 13.73
CA ASN A 139 12.64 1.42 12.51
C ASN A 139 13.46 0.16 12.85
N THR A 140 12.79 -0.90 13.27
CA THR A 140 13.42 -2.21 13.47
C THR A 140 13.55 -2.93 12.14
N ALA A 141 14.70 -3.56 11.90
CA ALA A 141 14.98 -4.38 10.72
C ALA A 141 14.70 -3.69 9.35
N ASN A 142 14.69 -2.35 9.30
CA ASN A 142 14.35 -1.56 8.13
C ASN A 142 12.89 -1.70 7.64
N ASP A 143 11.97 -2.11 8.52
CA ASP A 143 10.54 -2.23 8.19
C ASP A 143 9.84 -0.87 8.07
N ARG A 144 10.40 0.17 8.68
CA ARG A 144 9.81 1.52 8.74
C ARG A 144 10.87 2.61 8.54
N PRO A 145 11.53 2.66 7.37
CA PRO A 145 12.57 3.66 7.10
C PRO A 145 12.07 5.11 7.19
N TRP A 146 10.76 5.33 7.09
CA TRP A 146 10.16 6.65 7.28
C TRP A 146 10.27 7.18 8.72
N SER A 147 10.38 6.31 9.73
CA SER A 147 10.48 6.70 11.14
C SER A 147 11.77 7.48 11.43
N ASP A 148 12.85 7.16 10.73
CA ASP A 148 14.15 7.81 10.87
C ASP A 148 14.29 9.07 9.99
N SER A 149 13.36 9.28 9.06
CA SER A 149 13.34 10.49 8.25
C SER A 149 13.07 11.75 9.11
N PRO A 150 13.41 12.95 8.62
CA PRO A 150 13.07 14.21 9.31
C PRO A 150 11.58 14.32 9.66
N ALA A 151 10.70 13.83 8.78
CA ALA A 151 9.26 13.79 9.01
C ALA A 151 8.87 12.79 10.11
N GLY A 152 9.55 11.64 10.17
CA GLY A 152 9.35 10.64 11.21
C GLY A 152 9.77 11.16 12.58
N GLN A 153 10.94 11.79 12.68
CA GLN A 153 11.44 12.37 13.93
C GLN A 153 10.57 13.55 14.41
N GLU A 154 10.14 14.44 13.51
CA GLU A 154 9.17 15.48 13.84
C GLU A 154 7.85 14.87 14.35
N ARG A 155 7.37 13.80 13.71
CA ARG A 155 6.15 13.12 14.16
C ARG A 155 6.31 12.47 15.52
N LEU A 156 7.48 11.91 15.85
CA LEU A 156 7.79 11.40 17.19
C LEU A 156 7.76 12.51 18.24
N GLU A 157 8.35 13.69 17.96
CA GLU A 157 8.26 14.87 18.83
C GLU A 157 6.79 15.25 19.10
N HIS A 158 5.97 15.30 18.06
CA HIS A 158 4.54 15.59 18.18
C HIS A 158 3.77 14.52 18.98
N CYS A 159 4.11 13.23 18.82
CA CYS A 159 3.48 12.16 19.60
C CYS A 159 3.79 12.28 21.08
N ARG A 160 5.04 12.62 21.43
CA ARG A 160 5.45 12.86 22.83
C ARG A 160 4.67 14.03 23.44
N LEU A 161 4.56 15.14 22.71
CA LEU A 161 3.80 16.31 23.16
C LEU A 161 2.30 16.01 23.30
N ALA A 162 1.72 15.26 22.35
CA ALA A 162 0.32 14.86 22.40
C ALA A 162 0.03 13.97 23.61
N LEU A 163 0.92 13.02 23.90
CA LEU A 163 0.83 12.15 25.07
C LEU A 163 0.94 12.95 26.38
N GLU A 164 1.89 13.88 26.46
CA GLU A 164 2.12 14.71 27.66
C GLU A 164 0.96 15.66 27.94
N ARG A 165 0.38 16.27 26.89
CA ARG A 165 -0.65 17.31 27.02
C ARG A 165 -2.07 16.78 26.98
N GLY A 166 -2.27 15.55 26.52
CA GLY A 166 -3.60 14.95 26.32
C GLY A 166 -4.48 15.66 25.29
N ALA A 167 -3.89 16.51 24.43
CA ALA A 167 -4.61 17.34 23.46
C ALA A 167 -4.08 17.11 22.04
N ALA A 168 -4.78 16.27 21.28
CA ALA A 168 -4.44 15.99 19.89
C ALA A 168 -5.66 15.91 18.97
N GLU A 169 -5.46 16.37 17.73
CA GLU A 169 -6.44 16.37 16.66
C GLU A 169 -5.88 15.67 15.42
N GLY A 170 -6.75 14.95 14.71
CA GLY A 170 -6.41 14.20 13.51
C GLY A 170 -7.16 14.73 12.30
N LEU A 171 -6.44 14.90 11.18
CA LEU A 171 -7.00 15.20 9.87
C LEU A 171 -6.78 14.02 8.95
N LEU A 172 -7.84 13.54 8.31
CA LEU A 172 -7.75 12.38 7.43
C LEU A 172 -7.17 12.76 6.07
N ALA A 173 -6.12 12.05 5.67
CA ALA A 173 -5.43 12.17 4.40
C ALA A 173 -5.85 11.06 3.45
N TYR A 174 -6.18 11.45 2.22
CA TYR A 174 -6.64 10.60 1.14
C TYR A 174 -5.69 10.72 -0.05
N GLY A 175 -5.34 9.57 -0.65
CA GLY A 175 -4.39 9.52 -1.76
C GLY A 175 -2.94 9.78 -1.32
N GLY A 176 -2.01 9.73 -2.26
CA GLY A 176 -0.57 9.69 -1.97
C GLY A 176 0.02 8.28 -2.11
N ALA A 177 1.31 8.19 -2.44
CA ALA A 177 2.02 6.91 -2.46
C ALA A 177 2.17 6.39 -1.02
N ALA A 178 1.93 5.09 -0.79
CA ALA A 178 2.03 4.43 0.53
C ALA A 178 3.41 4.62 1.20
N THR A 179 4.44 4.90 0.40
CA THR A 179 5.83 5.09 0.82
C THR A 179 6.46 6.23 0.01
N PRO A 180 7.27 7.12 0.62
CA PRO A 180 8.16 7.99 -0.13
C PRO A 180 9.44 7.21 -0.47
N ALA A 181 9.33 6.20 -1.33
CA ALA A 181 10.50 5.55 -1.90
C ALA A 181 10.21 5.11 -3.34
N ALA A 182 11.01 5.64 -4.27
CA ALA A 182 11.17 5.17 -5.64
C ALA A 182 10.00 5.35 -6.62
N SER A 183 9.38 6.54 -6.70
CA SER A 183 8.68 6.89 -7.94
C SER A 183 9.29 8.13 -8.59
N GLY A 184 10.13 7.90 -9.60
CA GLY A 184 10.34 8.83 -10.71
C GLY A 184 9.11 8.94 -11.62
N ALA A 185 7.92 8.64 -11.09
CA ALA A 185 6.66 8.75 -11.81
C ALA A 185 6.20 10.21 -11.74
N ILE A 186 6.43 10.94 -12.82
CA ILE A 186 5.74 12.19 -13.10
C ILE A 186 4.24 11.86 -13.17
N GLY A 187 3.50 12.15 -12.10
CA GLY A 187 2.07 11.84 -11.99
C GLY A 187 1.59 11.21 -10.67
N GLY A 188 2.43 11.15 -9.62
CA GLY A 188 1.98 10.70 -8.29
C GLY A 188 0.76 11.50 -7.79
N LYS A 189 -0.31 10.79 -7.39
CA LYS A 189 -1.50 11.43 -6.81
C LYS A 189 -1.10 12.22 -5.56
N THR A 190 -1.28 13.53 -5.59
CA THR A 190 -1.02 14.41 -4.45
C THR A 190 -1.94 14.03 -3.29
N GLU A 191 -1.36 13.80 -2.11
CA GLU A 191 -2.09 13.62 -0.85
C GLU A 191 -3.00 14.84 -0.59
N ARG A 192 -4.27 14.58 -0.28
CA ARG A 192 -5.26 15.62 0.07
C ARG A 192 -5.87 15.33 1.43
N LEU A 193 -6.06 16.36 2.24
CA LEU A 193 -6.61 16.23 3.59
C LEU A 193 -8.06 16.70 3.60
N ASP A 194 -8.92 15.96 4.30
CA ASP A 194 -10.21 16.47 4.75
C ASP A 194 -9.95 17.42 5.92
N ALA A 195 -10.18 18.72 5.69
CA ALA A 195 -10.01 19.74 6.71
C ALA A 195 -11.29 20.00 7.53
N GLN A 196 -12.42 19.40 7.17
CA GLN A 196 -13.70 19.59 7.85
C GLN A 196 -13.90 18.53 8.93
N THR A 197 -13.51 17.28 8.65
CA THR A 197 -13.60 16.19 9.63
C THR A 197 -12.38 16.21 10.55
N VAL A 198 -12.55 16.75 11.75
CA VAL A 198 -11.51 16.76 12.80
C VAL A 198 -11.76 15.63 13.79
N LEU A 199 -10.79 14.74 13.92
CA LEU A 199 -10.82 13.64 14.86
C LEU A 199 -10.22 14.09 16.19
N LYS A 200 -10.89 13.84 17.32
CA LYS A 200 -10.29 14.01 18.65
C LYS A 200 -9.49 12.76 18.96
N LEU A 201 -8.16 12.90 19.07
CA LEU A 201 -7.26 11.78 19.23
C LEU A 201 -6.85 11.61 20.69
N GLU A 202 -6.97 10.40 21.19
CA GLU A 202 -6.26 9.94 22.37
C GLU A 202 -4.93 9.33 21.91
N VAL A 203 -3.81 9.95 22.28
CA VAL A 203 -2.49 9.41 21.95
C VAL A 203 -1.98 8.57 23.11
N GLU A 204 -1.57 7.35 22.81
CA GLU A 204 -1.04 6.41 23.77
C GLU A 204 0.30 5.84 23.31
N ARG A 205 1.09 5.41 24.29
CA ARG A 205 2.35 4.71 24.05
C ARG A 205 2.17 3.23 24.39
N ARG A 206 2.50 2.35 23.44
CA ARG A 206 2.55 0.90 23.59
C ARG A 206 3.99 0.47 23.35
N ASP A 207 4.71 0.14 24.42
CA ASP A 207 6.16 -0.10 24.39
C ASP A 207 6.94 1.08 23.79
N GLU A 208 7.47 0.94 22.57
CA GLU A 208 8.18 1.98 21.83
C GLU A 208 7.33 2.62 20.73
N GLU A 209 6.10 2.16 20.54
CA GLU A 209 5.19 2.65 19.53
C GLU A 209 4.23 3.70 20.09
N TYR A 210 3.86 4.65 19.24
CA TYR A 210 2.85 5.66 19.52
C TYR A 210 1.65 5.44 18.62
N TRP A 211 0.48 5.37 19.25
CA TRP A 211 -0.79 5.09 18.60
C TRP A 211 -1.78 6.22 18.89
N ALA A 212 -2.62 6.54 17.90
CA ALA A 212 -3.81 7.35 18.10
C ALA A 212 -5.04 6.44 18.18
N ARG A 213 -5.96 6.75 19.09
CA ARG A 213 -7.29 6.14 19.20
C ARG A 213 -8.38 7.21 19.18
N TRP A 214 -9.53 6.89 18.59
CA TRP A 214 -10.74 7.71 18.62
C TRP A 214 -11.98 6.86 18.40
N LEU A 215 -13.14 7.38 18.82
CA LEU A 215 -14.46 6.76 18.63
C LEU A 215 -15.12 7.24 17.32
#